data_AF-A0A922NX01-F1
#
_entry.id   AF-A0A922NX01-F1
#
_cell.length_a   1.000
_cell.length_b   1.000
_cell.length_c   1.000
_cell.angle_alpha   90.00
_cell.angle_beta   90.00
_cell.angle_gamma   90.00
#
_symmetry.space_group_name_H-M   'P 1'
#
loop_
_entity.id
_entity.type
_entity.pdbx_description
1 polymer ?
#
loop_
_entity_poly.entity_id
_entity_poly.type
_entity_poly.pdbx_seq_one_letter_code
_entity_poly.pdbx_strand_id
1 'polypeptide(L)' 'MSRFTAKTKTLDAADPGRADQDDAVSCQQEGEIAAEARALFADQATTAVAFCGLDAWFDGNTAETRRWANILRRLQN' A
#
# COMPACT_ATOMS: atom_id res chain seq x y z
N MET A 1 -18.34 13.13 52.47
CA MET A 1 -17.18 12.23 52.29
C MET A 1 -17.37 11.44 51.00
N SER A 2 -16.58 11.70 49.96
CA SER A 2 -16.21 10.71 48.93
C SER A 2 -15.19 11.34 48.00
N ARG A 3 -14.00 10.72 47.96
CA ARG A 3 -12.86 11.11 47.12
C ARG A 3 -12.96 10.26 45.86
N PHE A 4 -13.00 10.89 44.69
CA PHE A 4 -12.74 10.23 43.41
C PHE A 4 -11.39 10.70 42.88
N THR A 5 -10.54 9.73 42.57
CA THR A 5 -9.18 9.86 42.06
C THR A 5 -9.10 9.31 40.65
N ALA A 6 -8.57 10.06 39.69
CA ALA A 6 -8.05 9.59 38.39
C ALA A 6 -7.31 10.79 37.76
N LYS A 7 -5.99 10.95 37.92
CA LYS A 7 -4.84 10.30 37.27
C LYS A 7 -4.70 10.64 35.78
N THR A 8 -3.81 11.61 35.55
CA THR A 8 -2.85 11.80 34.42
C THR A 8 -3.39 11.86 32.99
N LYS A 9 -3.54 13.10 32.51
CA LYS A 9 -3.51 13.46 31.09
C LYS A 9 -2.04 13.46 30.62
N THR A 10 -1.54 12.30 30.21
CA THR A 10 -0.32 12.21 29.42
C THR A 10 -0.70 12.66 28.01
N LEU A 11 -0.18 13.83 27.62
CA LEU A 11 -0.23 14.29 26.24
C LEU A 11 0.78 13.44 25.47
N ASP A 12 0.28 12.52 24.64
CA ASP A 12 1.09 11.69 23.76
C ASP A 12 2.03 12.56 22.92
N ALA A 13 3.31 12.25 23.05
CA ALA A 13 4.35 12.65 22.14
C ALA A 13 4.04 12.11 20.75
N ALA A 14 4.23 12.93 19.72
CA ALA A 14 4.26 12.48 18.34
C ALA A 14 5.37 11.42 18.19
N ASP A 15 4.97 10.16 18.00
CA ASP A 15 5.83 9.02 17.69
C ASP A 15 6.36 9.17 16.25
N PRO A 16 7.69 9.31 16.04
CA PRO A 16 8.27 9.45 14.70
C PRO A 16 8.49 8.11 13.96
N GLY A 17 7.94 6.98 14.44
CA GLY A 17 8.26 5.64 13.94
C GLY A 17 7.37 5.10 12.82
N ARG A 18 6.30 5.80 12.42
CA ARG A 18 5.24 5.24 11.57
C ARG A 18 5.43 5.42 10.07
N ALA A 19 6.15 6.47 9.64
CA ALA A 19 6.27 6.81 8.21
C ALA A 19 7.18 5.86 7.39
N ASP A 20 8.11 5.14 8.03
CA ASP A 20 9.05 4.24 7.35
C ASP A 20 8.47 2.82 7.12
N GLN A 21 7.53 2.41 7.98
CA GLN A 21 6.90 1.09 7.90
C GLN A 21 5.88 1.00 6.75
N ASP A 22 5.21 2.10 6.41
CA ASP A 22 4.17 2.11 5.38
C ASP A 22 4.75 1.90 3.96
N ASP A 23 5.94 2.43 3.66
CA ASP A 23 6.61 2.24 2.37
C ASP A 23 7.17 0.82 2.20
N ALA A 24 7.77 0.25 3.25
CA ALA A 24 8.31 -1.11 3.23
C ALA A 24 7.20 -2.18 3.10
N VAL A 25 6.06 -1.98 3.77
CA VAL A 25 4.90 -2.88 3.64
C VAL A 25 4.29 -2.77 2.25
N SER A 26 4.20 -1.56 1.69
CA SER A 26 3.70 -1.34 0.33
C SER A 26 4.52 -2.11 -0.71
N CYS A 27 5.86 -2.08 -0.61
CA CYS A 27 6.71 -2.79 -1.56
C CYS A 27 6.66 -4.33 -1.41
N GLN A 28 6.39 -4.88 -0.22
CA GLN A 28 6.16 -6.33 -0.08
C GLN A 28 4.81 -6.71 -0.71
N GLN A 29 3.79 -5.91 -0.45
CA GLN A 29 2.43 -6.13 -0.96
C GLN A 29 2.36 -6.04 -2.50
N GLU A 30 3.10 -5.11 -3.13
CA GLU A 30 3.23 -5.04 -4.59
C GLU A 30 3.84 -6.33 -5.20
N GLY A 31 4.77 -6.98 -4.48
CA GLY A 31 5.38 -8.23 -4.92
C GLY A 31 4.41 -9.41 -4.84
N GLU A 32 3.62 -9.47 -3.78
CA GLU A 32 2.55 -10.48 -3.62
C GLU A 32 1.49 -10.33 -4.71
N ILE A 33 1.06 -9.10 -5.00
CA ILE A 33 0.10 -8.82 -6.08
C ILE A 33 0.67 -9.25 -7.45
N ALA A 34 1.96 -9.02 -7.71
CA ALA A 34 2.60 -9.48 -8.95
C ALA A 34 2.64 -11.01 -9.05
N ALA A 35 2.96 -11.70 -7.95
CA ALA A 35 2.98 -13.17 -7.91
C ALA A 35 1.58 -13.76 -8.13
N GLU A 36 0.57 -13.19 -7.48
CA GLU A 36 -0.83 -13.59 -7.62
C GLU A 36 -1.36 -13.31 -9.03
N ALA A 37 -1.03 -12.16 -9.62
CA ALA A 37 -1.40 -11.84 -10.99
C ALA A 37 -0.81 -12.86 -11.99
N ARG A 38 0.46 -13.28 -11.80
CA ARG A 38 1.06 -14.37 -12.59
C ARG A 38 0.33 -15.69 -12.39
N ALA A 39 -0.08 -16.02 -11.17
CA ALA A 39 -0.80 -17.26 -10.88
C ALA A 39 -2.20 -17.30 -11.52
N LEU A 40 -2.91 -16.17 -11.55
CA LEU A 40 -4.28 -16.08 -12.06
C LEU A 40 -4.35 -15.91 -13.58
N PHE A 41 -3.49 -15.06 -14.14
CA PHE A 41 -3.57 -14.62 -15.53
C PHE A 41 -2.46 -15.18 -16.42
N ALA A 42 -1.50 -15.90 -15.86
CA ALA A 42 -0.34 -16.45 -16.57
C ALA A 42 0.32 -15.39 -17.48
N ASP A 43 0.36 -15.63 -18.79
CA ASP A 43 0.95 -14.73 -19.78
C ASP A 43 0.22 -13.38 -19.91
N GLN A 44 -1.02 -13.29 -19.42
CA GLN A 44 -1.83 -12.06 -19.46
C GLN A 44 -1.67 -11.20 -18.20
N ALA A 45 -0.84 -11.60 -17.22
CA ALA A 45 -0.66 -10.87 -15.98
C ALA A 45 -0.21 -9.41 -16.19
N THR A 46 0.72 -9.19 -17.13
CA THR A 46 1.20 -7.86 -17.51
C THR A 46 0.07 -6.99 -18.06
N THR A 47 -0.77 -7.56 -18.92
CA THR A 47 -1.93 -6.86 -19.49
C THR A 47 -2.95 -6.50 -18.42
N ALA A 48 -3.30 -7.44 -17.53
CA ALA A 48 -4.25 -7.22 -16.45
C ALA A 48 -3.79 -6.09 -15.51
N VAL A 49 -2.53 -6.12 -15.07
CA VAL A 49 -1.95 -5.09 -14.21
C VAL A 49 -1.86 -3.73 -14.92
N ALA A 50 -1.56 -3.71 -16.21
CA ALA A 50 -1.55 -2.48 -17.00
C ALA A 50 -2.95 -1.85 -17.10
N PHE A 51 -4.00 -2.66 -17.25
CA PHE A 51 -5.38 -2.17 -17.24
C PHE A 51 -5.77 -1.56 -15.88
N CYS A 52 -5.37 -2.18 -14.76
CA CYS A 52 -5.61 -1.60 -13.43
C CYS A 52 -4.90 -0.25 -13.25
N GLY A 53 -3.66 -0.13 -13.75
CA GLY A 53 -2.95 1.14 -13.73
C GLY A 53 -3.59 2.21 -14.63
N LEU A 54 -4.14 1.80 -15.78
CA LEU A 54 -4.85 2.69 -16.70
C LEU A 54 -6.18 3.19 -16.11
N ASP A 55 -6.92 2.32 -15.44
CA ASP A 55 -8.17 2.65 -14.74
C ASP A 55 -7.92 3.70 -13.65
N ALA A 56 -6.93 3.46 -12.79
CA ALA A 56 -6.51 4.42 -11.77
C ALA A 56 -6.04 5.76 -12.35
N TRP A 57 -5.45 5.74 -13.54
CA TRP A 57 -5.05 6.96 -14.25
C TRP A 57 -6.25 7.76 -14.73
N PHE A 58 -7.28 7.10 -15.27
CA PHE A 58 -8.52 7.76 -15.66
C PHE A 58 -9.27 8.36 -14.46
N ASP A 59 -9.18 7.73 -13.29
CA ASP A 59 -9.72 8.27 -12.04
C ASP A 59 -8.89 9.42 -11.45
N GLY A 60 -7.75 9.75 -12.05
CA GLY A 60 -6.84 10.78 -11.54
C GLY A 60 -6.09 10.39 -10.27
N ASN A 61 -6.15 9.11 -9.88
CA ASN A 61 -5.48 8.60 -8.69
C ASN A 61 -4.00 8.31 -8.99
N THR A 62 -3.19 9.35 -8.91
CA THR A 62 -1.75 9.30 -9.25
C THR A 62 -0.94 8.38 -8.33
N ALA A 63 -1.33 8.22 -7.06
CA ALA A 63 -0.67 7.32 -6.12
C ALA A 63 -0.87 5.86 -6.55
N GLU A 64 -2.10 5.51 -6.89
CA GLU A 64 -2.44 4.16 -7.32
C GLU A 64 -1.90 3.84 -8.72
N THR A 65 -1.91 4.82 -9.63
CA THR A 65 -1.23 4.72 -10.93
C THR A 65 0.25 4.36 -10.76
N ARG A 66 0.95 5.03 -9.83
CA ARG A 66 2.37 4.77 -9.56
C ARG A 66 2.59 3.39 -8.94
N ARG A 67 1.70 2.96 -8.03
CA ARG A 67 1.72 1.64 -7.43
C ARG A 67 1.58 0.54 -8.49
N TRP A 68 0.59 0.64 -9.37
CA TRP A 68 0.39 -0.31 -10.46
C TRP A 68 1.57 -0.34 -11.44
N ALA A 69 2.20 0.82 -11.72
CA ALA A 69 3.41 0.87 -12.53
C ALA A 69 4.61 0.13 -11.88
N ASN A 70 4.76 0.21 -10.55
CA ASN A 70 5.79 -0.55 -9.83
C ASN A 70 5.54 -2.06 -9.92
N ILE A 71 4.29 -2.50 -9.73
CA ILE A 71 3.88 -3.91 -9.85
C ILE A 71 4.16 -4.41 -11.27
N LEU A 72 3.80 -3.63 -12.29
CA LEU A 72 4.04 -3.95 -13.69
C LEU A 72 5.53 -4.16 -13.98
N ARG A 73 6.40 -3.29 -13.44
CA ARG A 73 7.86 -3.44 -13.59
C ARG A 73 8.37 -4.75 -12.98
N ARG A 74 7.78 -5.22 -11.88
CA ARG A 74 8.13 -6.51 -11.27
C ARG A 74 7.61 -7.73 -12.05
N LEU A 75 6.58 -7.54 -12.87
CA LEU A 75 6.09 -8.57 -13.77
C LEU A 75 6.95 -8.73 -15.03
N GLN A 76 7.73 -7.71 -15.38
CA GLN A 76 8.60 -7.72 -16.56
C GLN A 76 10.03 -8.14 -16.25
N ASN A 77 10.45 -8.01 -14.99
CA ASN A 77 11.69 -8.57 -14.46
C ASN A 77 11.46 -9.99 -13.92
#